data_AF-A0A836X1I5-F1
#
_entry.id   AF-A0A836X1I5-F1
#
_cell.length_a   1.000
_cell.length_b   1.000
_cell.length_c   1.000
_cell.angle_alpha   90.00
_cell.angle_beta   90.00
_cell.angle_gamma   90.00
#
_symmetry.space_group_name_H-M   'P 1'
#
loop_
_entity.id
_entity.type
_entity.pdbx_description
1 polymer ?
#
loop_
_entity_poly.entity_id
_entity_poly.type
_entity_poly.pdbx_seq_one_letter_code
_entity_poly.pdbx_strand_id
1 'polypeptide(L)'
;MYLWLIVGLSAGAGALIAIQGPINAELSRVVQHPITAAAISASITAVGLITITILMRTPMPLADRLFAAPWYILVGGGVIGLSI
;
A
#
# COMPACT_ATOMS: atom_id res chain seq x y z
N MET A 1 -12.97 9.05 25.32
CA MET A 1 -11.89 8.07 25.07
C MET A 1 -11.75 7.74 23.59
N TYR A 2 -12.77 7.17 22.94
CA TYR A 2 -12.70 6.72 21.54
C TYR A 2 -12.44 7.83 20.51
N LEU A 3 -12.99 9.03 20.71
CA LEU A 3 -12.76 10.18 19.80
C LEU A 3 -11.27 10.51 19.66
N TRP A 4 -10.54 10.61 20.77
CA TRP A 4 -9.11 10.93 20.76
C TRP A 4 -8.26 9.81 20.15
N LEU A 5 -8.65 8.55 20.35
CA LEU A 5 -8.01 7.42 19.69
C LEU A 5 -8.17 7.49 18.16
N ILE A 6 -9.38 7.76 17.68
CA ILE A 6 -9.68 7.89 16.25
C ILE A 6 -8.91 9.07 15.65
N VAL A 7 -8.90 10.22 16.32
CA VAL A 7 -8.14 11.41 15.88
C VAL A 7 -6.65 11.09 15.80
N GLY A 8 -6.09 10.43 16.82
CA GLY A 8 -4.69 10.04 16.83
C GLY A 8 -4.31 9.08 15.69
N LEU A 9 -5.11 8.04 15.48
CA LEU A 9 -4.87 7.07 14.40
C LEU A 9 -5.02 7.69 13.01
N SER A 10 -6.03 8.55 12.82
CA SER A 10 -6.27 9.22 11.54
C SER A 10 -5.18 10.24 11.22
N ALA A 11 -4.73 11.02 12.22
CA ALA A 11 -3.64 11.96 12.07
C ALA A 11 -2.32 11.25 11.76
N GLY A 12 -2.04 10.12 12.44
CA GLY A 12 -0.87 9.29 12.17
C GLY A 12 -0.89 8.71 10.75
N ALA A 13 -2.02 8.12 10.33
CA ALA A 13 -2.18 7.61 8.98
C ALA A 13 -2.01 8.71 7.92
N GLY A 14 -2.63 9.88 8.13
CA GLY A 14 -2.50 11.03 7.24
C GLY A 14 -1.06 11.55 7.14
N ALA A 15 -0.32 11.59 8.26
CA ALA A 15 1.08 11.99 8.27
C ALA A 15 1.96 11.01 7.45
N LEU A 16 1.73 9.70 7.59
CA LEU A 16 2.45 8.69 6.82
C LEU A 16 2.18 8.83 5.31
N ILE A 17 0.92 9.05 4.91
CA ILE A 17 0.56 9.30 3.51
C ILE A 17 1.24 10.58 2.99
N ALA A 18 1.25 11.65 3.77
CA ALA A 18 1.87 12.92 3.38
C ALA A 18 3.39 12.80 3.15
N ILE A 19 4.08 11.97 3.92
CA ILE A 19 5.52 11.74 3.80
C ILE A 19 5.88 10.95 2.51
N GLN A 20 4.96 10.15 1.97
CA GLN A 20 5.21 9.35 0.77
C GLN A 20 5.55 10.21 -0.46
N GLY A 21 4.92 11.39 -0.61
CA GLY A 21 5.13 12.29 -1.73
C GLY A 21 6.59 12.74 -1.89
N PRO A 22 7.19 13.39 -0.86
CA PRO A 22 8.61 13.74 -0.86
C PRO A 22 9.56 12.55 -1.04
N ILE A 23 9.30 11.41 -0.40
CA ILE A 23 10.12 10.20 -0.55
C ILE A 23 10.11 9.71 -2.01
N ASN A 24 8.94 9.61 -2.63
CA ASN A 24 8.82 9.19 -4.02
C ASN A 24 9.44 10.20 -4.98
N ALA A 25 9.40 11.50 -4.67
CA ALA A 25 10.07 12.55 -5.43
C ALA A 25 11.60 12.40 -5.37
N GLU A 26 12.17 12.17 -4.19
CA GLU A 26 13.60 11.90 -4.04
C GLU A 26 14.02 10.59 -4.72
N LEU A 27 13.23 9.53 -4.57
CA LEU A 27 13.49 8.27 -5.28
C LEU A 27 13.44 8.46 -6.79
N SER A 28 12.50 9.28 -7.30
CA SER A 28 12.42 9.65 -8.71
C SER A 28 13.65 10.40 -9.20
N ARG A 29 14.26 11.24 -8.33
CA ARG A 29 15.56 11.88 -8.61
C ARG A 29 16.70 10.88 -8.62
N VAL A 30 16.72 9.91 -7.71
CA VAL A 30 17.77 8.88 -7.68
C VAL A 30 17.74 8.01 -8.93
N VAL A 31 16.54 7.55 -9.34
CA VAL A 31 16.39 6.64 -10.48
C VAL A 31 16.13 7.34 -11.81
N GLN A 32 16.08 8.68 -11.82
CA GLN A 32 15.86 9.54 -12.98
C GLN A 32 14.59 9.24 -13.78
N HIS A 33 13.61 8.54 -13.20
CA HIS A 33 12.37 8.18 -13.88
C HIS A 33 11.21 7.98 -12.87
N PRO A 34 10.12 8.77 -12.94
CA PRO A 34 9.07 8.76 -11.92
C PRO A 34 8.28 7.45 -11.86
N ILE A 35 8.03 6.80 -13.01
CA ILE A 35 7.32 5.51 -13.05
C ILE A 35 8.17 4.40 -12.42
N THR A 36 9.50 4.47 -12.59
CA THR A 36 10.41 3.47 -12.02
C THR A 36 10.50 3.62 -10.51
N ALA A 37 10.55 4.86 -10.00
CA ALA A 37 10.47 5.12 -8.57
C ALA A 37 9.16 4.64 -7.96
N ALA A 38 8.03 4.90 -8.61
CA ALA A 38 6.73 4.41 -8.17
C ALA A 38 6.69 2.87 -8.14
N ALA A 39 7.20 2.19 -9.17
CA ALA A 39 7.27 0.73 -9.22
C ALA A 39 8.16 0.13 -8.12
N ILE A 40 9.30 0.76 -7.82
CA ILE A 40 10.18 0.36 -6.71
C ILE A 40 9.47 0.53 -5.37
N SER A 41 8.88 1.70 -5.13
CA SER A 41 8.14 2.01 -3.89
C SER A 41 6.98 1.02 -3.68
N ALA A 42 6.17 0.77 -4.72
CA ALA A 42 5.10 -0.21 -4.72
C ALA A 42 5.61 -1.64 -4.41
N SER A 43 6.76 -2.03 -4.96
CA SER A 43 7.37 -3.34 -4.69
C SER A 43 7.79 -3.49 -3.23
N ILE A 44 8.40 -2.45 -2.66
CA ILE A 44 8.80 -2.43 -1.24
C ILE A 44 7.56 -2.54 -0.34
N THR A 45 6.51 -1.77 -0.64
CA THR A 45 5.22 -1.84 0.08
C THR A 45 4.59 -3.24 -0.02
N ALA A 46 4.58 -3.85 -1.21
CA ALA A 46 4.06 -5.20 -1.43
C ALA A 46 4.82 -6.24 -0.59
N VAL A 47 6.16 -6.18 -0.55
CA VAL A 47 6.99 -7.06 0.29
C VAL A 47 6.68 -6.85 1.78
N GLY A 48 6.50 -5.60 2.22
CA GLY A 48 6.11 -5.28 3.59
C GLY A 48 4.74 -5.89 3.96
N LEU A 49 3.75 -5.73 3.09
CA LEU A 49 2.41 -6.30 3.29
C LEU A 49 2.43 -7.83 3.33
N ILE A 50 3.19 -8.48 2.44
CA ILE A 50 3.36 -9.95 2.47
C ILE A 50 4.00 -10.37 3.80
N THR A 51 5.04 -9.66 4.24
CA THR A 51 5.73 -9.95 5.51
C THR A 51 4.77 -9.85 6.69
N ILE A 52 3.98 -8.78 6.78
CA ILE A 52 2.98 -8.60 7.83
C ILE A 52 1.93 -9.69 7.78
N THR A 53 1.43 -10.04 6.59
CA THR A 53 0.42 -11.10 6.39
C THR A 53 0.91 -12.45 6.92
N ILE A 54 2.17 -12.79 6.64
CA ILE A 54 2.83 -14.00 7.14
C ILE A 54 2.98 -13.95 8.66
N LEU A 55 3.47 -12.84 9.21
CA LEU A 55 3.66 -12.67 10.66
C LEU A 55 2.34 -12.75 11.42
N MET A 56 1.27 -12.19 10.86
CA MET A 56 -0.08 -12.25 11.43
C MET A 56 -0.79 -13.59 11.20
N ARG A 57 -0.17 -14.52 10.45
CA ARG A 57 -0.74 -15.82 10.08
C ARG A 57 -2.14 -15.69 9.46
N THR A 58 -2.34 -14.64 8.65
CA THR A 58 -3.63 -14.38 8.02
C THR A 58 -3.96 -15.55 7.06
N PRO A 59 -5.14 -16.17 7.18
CA PRO A 59 -5.51 -17.29 6.33
C PRO A 59 -5.57 -16.83 4.87
N MET A 60 -4.82 -17.52 4.00
CA MET A 60 -4.87 -17.22 2.57
C MET A 60 -6.26 -17.57 2.02
N PRO A 61 -6.85 -16.70 1.19
CA PRO A 61 -8.07 -17.04 0.49
C PRO A 61 -7.82 -18.23 -0.45
N LEU A 62 -8.82 -19.11 -0.57
CA LEU A 62 -8.84 -20.15 -1.60
C LEU A 62 -8.69 -19.51 -2.97
N ALA A 63 -7.82 -20.06 -3.83
CA ALA A 63 -7.54 -19.53 -5.16
C ALA A 63 -8.82 -19.30 -5.98
N ASP A 64 -9.79 -20.21 -5.87
CA ASP A 64 -11.09 -20.13 -6.55
C ASP A 64 -11.86 -18.84 -6.19
N ARG A 65 -11.72 -18.34 -4.95
CA ARG A 65 -12.36 -17.09 -4.52
C ARG A 65 -11.67 -15.86 -5.09
N LEU A 66 -10.36 -15.94 -5.34
CA LEU A 66 -9.62 -14.85 -5.99
C LEU A 66 -10.03 -14.73 -7.46
N PHE A 67 -10.14 -15.85 -8.17
CA PHE A 67 -10.51 -15.87 -9.58
C PHE A 67 -12.00 -15.60 -9.82
N ALA A 68 -12.86 -15.83 -8.82
CA ALA A 68 -14.26 -15.42 -8.85
C ALA A 68 -14.48 -13.93 -8.54
N ALA A 69 -13.45 -13.22 -8.07
CA ALA A 69 -13.58 -11.80 -7.75
C ALA A 69 -13.78 -10.98 -9.04
N PRO A 70 -14.71 -10.00 -9.05
CA PRO A 70 -14.85 -9.09 -10.17
C PRO A 70 -13.52 -8.42 -10.51
N TRP A 71 -13.18 -8.36 -11.81
CA TRP A 71 -11.89 -7.87 -12.27
C TRP A 71 -11.56 -6.46 -11.77
N TYR A 72 -12.55 -5.60 -11.59
CA TYR A 72 -12.38 -4.23 -11.08
C TYR A 72 -11.97 -4.20 -9.60
N ILE A 73 -12.23 -5.26 -8.81
CA ILE A 73 -11.72 -5.38 -7.43
C ILE A 73 -10.23 -5.68 -7.47
N LEU A 74 -9.80 -6.56 -8.38
CA LEU A 74 -8.39 -6.91 -8.57
C LEU A 74 -7.59 -5.73 -9.13
N VAL A 75 -8.14 -5.04 -10.15
CA VAL A 75 -7.52 -3.87 -10.76
C VAL A 75 -7.61 -2.64 -9.85
N GLY A 76 -8.72 -2.42 -9.16
CA GLY A 76 -8.88 -1.31 -8.22
C GLY A 76 -7.99 -1.46 -6.98
N GLY A 77 -7.93 -2.66 -6.39
CA GLY A 77 -7.03 -2.95 -5.28
C GLY A 77 -5.55 -2.89 -5.66
N GLY A 78 -5.20 -3.38 -6.85
CA GLY A 78 -3.81 -3.40 -7.33
C GLY A 78 -3.33 -2.06 -7.89
N VAL A 79 -4.02 -1.48 -8.88
CA VAL A 79 -3.52 -0.32 -9.64
C VAL A 79 -3.86 1.00 -8.95
N ILE A 80 -5.05 1.13 -8.37
CA ILE A 80 -5.49 2.37 -7.72
C ILE A 80 -5.00 2.41 -6.27
N GLY A 81 -5.03 1.28 -5.57
CA GLY A 81 -4.55 1.16 -4.19
C GLY A 81 -3.05 1.41 -4.00
N LEU A 82 -2.20 1.11 -4.99
CA LEU A 82 -0.76 1.39 -4.96
C LEU A 82 -0.40 2.87 -5.13
N SER A 83 -1.39 3.74 -5.41
CA SER A 83 -1.19 5.18 -5.61
C SER A 83 -1.34 6.02 -4.32
N ILE A 84 -1.43 5.36 -3.16
CA ILE A 84 -1.55 5.94 -1.82
C ILE A 84 -0.37 5.43 -0.97
#